data_AF-A0A7W7PMA5-F1
#
_entry.id   AF-A0A7W7PMA5-F1
#
_cell.length_a   1.000
_cell.length_b   1.000
_cell.length_c   1.000
_cell.angle_alpha   90.00
_cell.angle_beta   90.00
_cell.angle_gamma   90.00
#
_symmetry.space_group_name_H-M   'P 1'
#
loop_
_entity.id
_entity.type
_entity.pdbx_description
1 polymer ?
#
loop_
_entity_poly.entity_id
_entity_poly.type
_entity_poly.pdbx_seq_one_letter_code
_entity_poly.pdbx_strand_id
1 'polypeptide(L)'
;MPETSGSTGRTPETHVIDFRAAEQLLASRDPQGAVKLLDGVIDVHPENTAARLLRARAFFAAAQLRPAELEFSLVLEREPDNAFAHFALARTYQRQNRPRPAKRHFRLAAALDPNPEYLEAARFEA
;
A
#
# COMPACT_ATOMS: atom_id res chain seq x y z
N MET A 1 -3.61 -47.40 -4.32
CA MET A 1 -3.54 -46.19 -3.48
C MET A 1 -2.80 -45.12 -4.28
N PRO A 2 -3.46 -44.01 -4.62
CA PRO A 2 -2.77 -42.73 -4.49
C PRO A 2 -3.63 -41.79 -3.64
N GLU A 3 -3.03 -41.30 -2.56
CA GLU A 3 -3.62 -40.29 -1.70
C GLU A 3 -3.69 -38.96 -2.45
N THR A 4 -4.84 -38.34 -2.31
CA THR A 4 -5.32 -37.16 -3.02
C THR A 4 -4.44 -35.94 -2.80
N SER A 5 -4.20 -35.20 -3.89
CA SER A 5 -3.71 -33.83 -3.91
C SER A 5 -4.42 -32.96 -2.85
N GLY A 6 -3.68 -32.56 -1.82
CA GLY A 6 -4.06 -31.45 -0.95
C GLY A 6 -3.87 -30.13 -1.69
N SER A 7 -4.75 -29.85 -2.66
CA SER A 7 -4.98 -28.46 -3.08
C SER A 7 -5.71 -27.78 -1.93
N THR A 8 -4.97 -27.24 -0.98
CA THR A 8 -5.49 -26.26 -0.02
C THR A 8 -5.76 -24.97 -0.80
N GLY A 9 -6.83 -25.00 -1.60
CA GLY A 9 -7.42 -23.81 -2.18
C GLY A 9 -7.86 -22.93 -1.02
N ARG A 10 -7.06 -21.90 -0.72
CA ARG A 10 -7.47 -20.83 0.19
C ARG A 10 -8.78 -20.28 -0.35
N THR A 11 -9.84 -20.42 0.44
CA THR A 11 -11.17 -19.94 0.06
C THR A 11 -11.18 -18.41 0.05
N PRO A 12 -12.13 -17.76 -0.64
CA PRO A 12 -12.31 -16.30 -0.55
C PRO A 12 -12.39 -15.79 0.89
N GLU A 13 -12.93 -16.58 1.84
CA GLU A 13 -12.96 -16.21 3.26
C GLU A 13 -11.56 -16.15 3.89
N THR A 14 -10.64 -17.03 3.46
CA THR A 14 -9.25 -17.06 3.95
C THR A 14 -8.52 -15.76 3.58
N HIS A 15 -8.72 -15.24 2.36
CA HIS A 15 -8.07 -14.00 1.91
C HIS A 15 -8.60 -12.75 2.66
N VAL A 16 -9.88 -12.74 3.02
CA VAL A 16 -10.46 -11.67 3.87
C VAL A 16 -9.86 -11.72 5.28
N ILE A 17 -9.62 -12.92 5.83
CA ILE A 17 -8.94 -13.11 7.11
C ILE A 17 -7.49 -12.63 7.02
N ASP A 18 -6.77 -13.01 5.95
CA ASP A 18 -5.38 -12.62 5.73
C ASP A 18 -5.22 -11.09 5.59
N PHE A 19 -6.15 -10.42 4.89
CA PHE A 19 -6.18 -8.97 4.80
C PHE A 19 -6.33 -8.30 6.17
N ARG A 20 -7.33 -8.72 6.96
CA ARG A 20 -7.55 -8.16 8.32
C ARG A 20 -6.38 -8.45 9.26
N ALA A 21 -5.81 -9.65 9.17
CA ALA A 21 -4.62 -10.01 9.94
C ALA A 21 -3.42 -9.12 9.55
N ALA A 22 -3.24 -8.80 8.27
CA ALA A 22 -2.20 -7.88 7.82
C ALA A 22 -2.40 -6.45 8.36
N GLU A 23 -3.65 -5.96 8.45
CA GLU A 23 -3.94 -4.67 9.10
C GLU A 23 -3.53 -4.68 10.58
N GLN A 24 -3.86 -5.76 11.29
CA GLN A 24 -3.49 -5.92 12.69
C GLN A 24 -1.97 -5.96 12.86
N LEU A 25 -1.24 -6.68 11.99
CA LEU A 25 0.23 -6.73 12.03
C LEU A 25 0.85 -5.34 11.85
N LEU A 26 0.31 -4.50 10.95
CA LEU A 26 0.76 -3.12 10.84
C LEU A 26 0.49 -2.29 12.09
N ALA A 27 -0.69 -2.46 12.71
CA ALA A 27 -1.01 -1.81 13.97
C ALA A 27 -0.08 -2.28 15.11
N SER A 28 0.33 -3.54 15.09
CA SER A 28 1.28 -4.15 16.04
C SER A 28 2.76 -3.86 15.72
N ARG A 29 3.05 -2.97 14.77
CA ARG A 29 4.42 -2.62 14.33
C ARG A 29 5.22 -3.80 13.75
N ASP A 30 4.53 -4.78 13.16
CA ASP A 30 5.13 -5.83 12.35
C ASP A 30 4.79 -5.65 10.85
N PRO A 31 5.45 -4.71 10.16
CA PRO A 31 5.21 -4.50 8.74
C PRO A 31 5.71 -5.66 7.87
N GLN A 32 6.67 -6.46 8.33
CA GLN A 32 7.20 -7.58 7.56
C GLN A 32 6.23 -8.75 7.52
N GLY A 33 5.60 -9.07 8.66
CA GLY A 33 4.53 -10.05 8.73
C GLY A 33 3.35 -9.65 7.83
N ALA A 34 2.97 -8.37 7.84
CA ALA A 34 1.90 -7.85 7.00
C ALA A 34 2.19 -8.05 5.50
N VAL A 35 3.41 -7.77 5.03
CA VAL A 35 3.80 -8.01 3.63
C VAL A 35 3.62 -9.48 3.26
N LYS A 36 4.11 -10.41 4.09
CA LYS A 36 4.04 -11.85 3.79
C LYS A 36 2.61 -12.37 3.67
N LEU A 37 1.70 -11.89 4.52
CA LEU A 37 0.28 -12.24 4.41
C LEU A 37 -0.33 -11.68 3.12
N LEU A 38 0.01 -10.44 2.78
CA LEU A 38 -0.54 -9.77 1.60
C LEU A 38 -0.01 -10.32 0.27
N ASP A 39 1.18 -10.90 0.26
CA ASP A 39 1.70 -11.64 -0.91
C ASP A 39 0.70 -12.73 -1.32
N GLY A 40 0.24 -13.54 -0.36
CA GLY A 40 -0.74 -14.60 -0.64
C GLY A 40 -2.11 -14.08 -1.08
N VAL A 41 -2.54 -12.92 -0.57
CA VAL A 41 -3.80 -12.28 -1.00
C VAL A 41 -3.70 -11.78 -2.44
N ILE A 42 -2.57 -11.14 -2.80
CA ILE A 42 -2.36 -10.55 -4.13
C ILE A 42 -2.07 -11.62 -5.18
N ASP A 43 -1.43 -12.73 -4.82
CA ASP A 43 -1.21 -13.86 -5.73
C ASP A 43 -2.53 -14.46 -6.24
N VAL A 44 -3.57 -14.47 -5.38
CA VAL A 44 -4.90 -14.98 -5.75
C VAL A 44 -5.80 -13.89 -6.33
N HIS A 45 -5.70 -12.66 -5.82
CA HIS A 45 -6.50 -11.51 -6.25
C HIS A 45 -5.59 -10.35 -6.68
N PRO A 46 -4.90 -10.45 -7.84
CA PRO A 46 -3.97 -9.44 -8.31
C PRO A 46 -4.62 -8.07 -8.58
N GLU A 47 -5.94 -8.05 -8.79
CA GLU A 47 -6.79 -6.87 -8.97
C GLU A 47 -7.20 -6.18 -7.67
N ASN A 48 -6.95 -6.80 -6.50
CA ASN A 48 -7.34 -6.24 -5.22
C ASN A 48 -6.45 -5.05 -4.85
N THR A 49 -6.87 -3.86 -5.28
CA THR A 49 -6.15 -2.60 -5.05
C THR A 49 -6.03 -2.29 -3.55
N ALA A 50 -7.00 -2.67 -2.72
CA ALA A 50 -6.93 -2.48 -1.28
C ALA A 50 -5.80 -3.32 -0.65
N ALA A 51 -5.61 -4.57 -1.07
CA ALA A 51 -4.51 -5.41 -0.62
C ALA A 51 -3.15 -4.83 -1.06
N ARG A 52 -3.04 -4.35 -2.30
CA ARG A 52 -1.84 -3.65 -2.79
C ARG A 52 -1.54 -2.39 -2.00
N LEU A 53 -2.56 -1.57 -1.71
CA LEU A 53 -2.40 -0.36 -0.91
C LEU A 53 -1.92 -0.68 0.51
N LEU A 54 -2.47 -1.72 1.13
CA LEU A 54 -2.02 -2.16 2.45
C LEU A 54 -0.57 -2.67 2.42
N ARG A 55 -0.18 -3.39 1.36
CA ARG A 55 1.19 -3.88 1.16
C ARG A 55 2.16 -2.72 0.94
N ALA A 56 1.76 -1.70 0.18
CA ALA A 56 2.53 -0.47 -0.01
C ALA A 56 2.79 0.25 1.32
N ARG A 57 1.76 0.38 2.16
CA ARG A 57 1.89 0.93 3.53
C ARG A 57 2.84 0.10 4.37
N ALA A 58 2.75 -1.23 4.28
CA ALA A 58 3.65 -2.13 4.99
C ALA A 58 5.12 -1.95 4.55
N PHE A 59 5.39 -1.90 3.25
CA PHE A 59 6.71 -1.61 2.73
C PHE A 59 7.25 -0.26 3.20
N PHE A 60 6.42 0.78 3.20
CA PHE A 60 6.82 2.10 3.70
C PHE A 60 7.19 2.07 5.19
N ALA A 61 6.39 1.40 6.02
CA ALA A 61 6.64 1.22 7.45
C ALA A 61 7.90 0.40 7.71
N ALA A 62 8.19 -0.60 6.86
CA ALA A 62 9.42 -1.37 6.87
C ALA A 62 10.66 -0.64 6.30
N ALA A 63 10.53 0.64 5.93
CA ALA A 63 11.57 1.43 5.25
C ALA A 63 12.03 0.84 3.88
N GLN A 64 11.25 -0.07 3.30
CA GLN A 64 11.46 -0.62 1.96
C GLN A 64 10.85 0.32 0.92
N LEU A 65 11.50 1.47 0.71
CA LEU A 65 10.92 2.58 -0.04
C LEU A 65 10.71 2.28 -1.54
N ARG A 66 11.53 1.43 -2.15
CA ARG A 66 11.42 1.09 -3.58
C ARG A 66 10.22 0.15 -3.84
N PRO A 67 10.03 -0.93 -3.07
CA PRO A 67 8.79 -1.71 -3.11
C PRO A 67 7.53 -0.87 -2.80
N ALA A 68 7.60 0.04 -1.82
CA ALA A 68 6.49 0.93 -1.49
C ALA A 68 6.11 1.83 -2.69
N GLU A 69 7.10 2.47 -3.33
CA GLU A 69 6.89 3.29 -4.53
C GLU A 69 6.18 2.51 -5.63
N LEU A 70 6.62 1.27 -5.91
CA LEU A 70 6.03 0.43 -6.93
C LEU A 70 4.55 0.12 -6.62
N GLU A 71 4.25 -0.37 -5.42
CA GLU A 71 2.88 -0.73 -5.05
C GLU A 71 1.94 0.48 -5.02
N PHE A 72 2.38 1.63 -4.50
CA PHE A 72 1.57 2.86 -4.57
C PHE A 72 1.34 3.30 -6.02
N SER A 73 2.32 3.13 -6.90
CA SER A 73 2.17 3.46 -8.32
C SER A 73 1.14 2.54 -9.00
N LEU A 74 1.19 1.24 -8.72
CA LEU A 74 0.21 0.26 -9.22
C LEU A 74 -1.21 0.55 -8.70
N VAL A 75 -1.35 0.98 -7.45
CA VAL A 75 -2.63 1.44 -6.91
C VAL A 75 -3.15 2.62 -7.73
N LEU A 76 -2.30 3.63 -7.97
CA LEU A 76 -2.69 4.84 -8.70
C LEU A 76 -2.92 4.62 -10.20
N GLU A 77 -2.40 3.54 -10.79
CA GLU A 77 -2.77 3.12 -12.15
C GLU A 77 -4.23 2.66 -12.24
N ARG A 78 -4.80 2.13 -11.14
CA ARG A 78 -6.19 1.66 -11.06
C ARG A 78 -7.12 2.69 -10.45
N GLU A 79 -6.65 3.41 -9.45
CA GLU A 79 -7.38 4.41 -8.68
C GLU A 79 -6.62 5.75 -8.74
N PRO A 80 -6.63 6.45 -9.88
CA PRO A 80 -5.87 7.68 -10.08
C PRO A 80 -6.35 8.85 -9.21
N ASP A 81 -7.53 8.74 -8.61
CA ASP A 81 -8.15 9.70 -7.69
C ASP A 81 -7.98 9.32 -6.21
N ASN A 82 -7.21 8.27 -5.89
CA ASN A 82 -6.93 7.87 -4.52
C ASN A 82 -5.97 8.87 -3.85
N ALA A 83 -6.56 9.85 -3.14
CA ALA A 83 -5.82 10.92 -2.46
C ALA A 83 -4.80 10.38 -1.46
N PHE A 84 -5.15 9.33 -0.71
CA PHE A 84 -4.25 8.71 0.26
C PHE A 84 -3.04 8.05 -0.42
N ALA A 85 -3.24 7.32 -1.52
CA ALA A 85 -2.14 6.70 -2.26
C ALA A 85 -1.18 7.76 -2.84
N HIS A 86 -1.72 8.90 -3.32
CA HIS A 86 -0.89 10.04 -3.71
C HIS A 86 -0.09 10.61 -2.54
N PHE A 87 -0.72 10.84 -1.38
CA PHE A 87 -0.04 11.34 -0.20
C PHE A 87 1.09 10.39 0.27
N ALA A 88 0.79 9.09 0.35
CA ALA A 88 1.75 8.09 0.79
C ALA A 88 2.91 7.90 -0.20
N LEU A 89 2.65 7.97 -1.51
CA LEU A 89 3.70 7.98 -2.54
C LEU A 89 4.57 9.24 -2.42
N ALA A 90 3.98 10.41 -2.16
CA ALA A 90 4.73 11.64 -1.94
C ALA A 90 5.67 11.54 -0.72
N ARG A 91 5.18 11.00 0.41
CA ARG A 91 5.99 10.70 1.60
C ARG A 91 7.11 9.69 1.29
N THR A 92 6.82 8.70 0.46
CA THR A 92 7.82 7.72 -0.01
C THR A 92 8.92 8.41 -0.79
N TYR A 93 8.58 9.26 -1.76
CA TYR A 93 9.55 10.06 -2.52
C TYR A 93 10.36 11.01 -1.62
N GLN A 94 9.74 11.63 -0.63
CA GLN A 94 10.43 12.49 0.33
C GLN A 94 11.49 11.70 1.11
N ARG A 95 11.17 10.50 1.62
CA ARG A 95 12.15 9.64 2.30
C ARG A 95 13.25 9.11 1.39
N GLN A 96 12.97 8.99 0.09
CA GLN A 96 13.98 8.67 -0.93
C GLN A 96 14.83 9.88 -1.35
N ASN A 97 14.64 11.06 -0.74
CA ASN A 97 15.30 12.32 -1.12
C ASN A 97 15.00 12.77 -2.57
N ARG A 98 13.76 12.51 -3.04
CA ARG A 98 13.26 12.90 -4.38
C ARG A 98 12.16 13.97 -4.25
N PRO A 99 12.49 15.23 -3.96
CA PRO A 99 11.50 16.27 -3.63
C PRO A 99 10.61 16.68 -4.81
N ARG A 100 11.12 16.63 -6.05
CA ARG A 100 10.34 17.02 -7.24
C ARG A 100 9.09 16.15 -7.45
N PRO A 101 9.19 14.81 -7.54
CA PRO A 101 8.00 13.97 -7.64
C PRO A 101 7.15 13.99 -6.37
N ALA A 102 7.75 14.14 -5.19
CA ALA A 102 7.01 14.29 -3.93
C ALA A 102 6.04 15.49 -3.97
N LYS A 103 6.53 16.68 -4.37
CA LYS A 103 5.72 17.90 -4.47
C LYS A 103 4.51 17.74 -5.38
N ARG A 104 4.69 17.08 -6.54
CA ARG A 104 3.57 16.81 -7.47
C ARG A 104 2.48 15.99 -6.78
N HIS A 105 2.85 14.91 -6.10
CA HIS A 105 1.88 14.01 -5.48
C HIS A 105 1.23 14.60 -4.22
N PHE A 106 1.94 15.41 -3.41
CA PHE A 106 1.30 16.15 -2.31
C PHE A 106 0.23 17.12 -2.82
N ARG A 107 0.50 17.84 -3.91
CA ARG A 107 -0.48 18.75 -4.53
C ARG A 107 -1.70 18.00 -5.07
N LEU A 108 -1.51 16.84 -5.68
CA LEU A 108 -2.62 15.99 -6.14
C LEU A 108 -3.46 15.49 -4.97
N ALA A 109 -2.83 14.98 -3.91
CA ALA A 109 -3.55 14.53 -2.71
C ALA A 109 -4.42 15.65 -2.11
N ALA A 110 -3.85 16.85 -1.96
CA ALA A 110 -4.57 18.01 -1.43
C ALA A 110 -5.69 18.53 -2.35
N ALA A 111 -5.56 18.32 -3.67
CA ALA A 111 -6.59 18.70 -4.63
C ALA A 111 -7.76 17.71 -4.66
N LEU A 112 -7.48 16.41 -4.45
CA LEU A 112 -8.49 15.35 -4.41
C LEU A 112 -9.22 15.28 -3.06
N ASP A 113 -8.48 15.44 -1.96
CA ASP A 113 -9.02 15.51 -0.60
C ASP A 113 -8.34 16.66 0.19
N PRO A 114 -8.97 17.85 0.25
CA PRO A 114 -8.44 19.03 0.92
C PRO A 114 -8.48 18.96 2.46
N ASN A 115 -7.98 17.88 3.07
CA ASN A 115 -7.85 17.80 4.52
C ASN A 115 -6.63 18.61 5.03
N PRO A 116 -6.60 19.00 6.33
CA PRO A 116 -5.53 19.84 6.86
C PRO A 116 -4.11 19.29 6.67
N GLU A 117 -3.92 17.98 6.83
CA GLU A 117 -2.62 17.32 6.68
C GLU A 117 -2.12 17.41 5.23
N TYR A 118 -2.99 17.15 4.26
CA TYR A 118 -2.61 17.15 2.85
C TYR A 118 -2.34 18.56 2.36
N LEU A 119 -3.16 19.53 2.80
CA LEU A 119 -2.95 20.95 2.52
C LEU A 119 -1.61 21.44 3.09
N GLU A 120 -1.27 21.04 4.31
CA GLU A 120 0.02 21.37 4.93
C GLU A 120 1.19 20.76 4.15
N ALA A 121 1.12 19.47 3.82
CA ALA A 121 2.16 18.79 3.06
C ALA A 121 2.34 19.37 1.64
N ALA A 122 1.26 19.83 1.00
CA ALA A 122 1.31 20.49 -0.30
C ALA A 122 1.93 21.90 -0.25
N ARG A 123 1.88 22.57 0.92
CA ARG A 123 2.42 23.91 1.14
C ARG A 123 3.92 23.94 1.42
N PHE A 124 4.57 22.80 1.71
CA PHE A 124 6.00 22.76 2.02
C PHE A 124 6.86 23.19 0.81
N GLU A 125 7.06 24.50 0.73
CA GLU A 125 8.10 25.23 0.00
C GLU A 125 9.03 25.83 1.05
N ALA A 126 10.10 25.11 1.37
CA ALA A 126 11.31 25.68 1.97
C ALA A 126 12.51 24.91 1.40
#